data_AF-A0A8B6EH41-F1
#
_entry.id   AF-A0A8B6EH41-F1
#
_cell.length_a   1.000
_cell.length_b   1.000
_cell.length_c   1.000
_cell.angle_alpha   90.00
_cell.angle_beta   90.00
_cell.angle_gamma   90.00
#
_symmetry.space_group_name_H-M   'P 1'
#
loop_
_entity.id
_entity.type
_entity.pdbx_description
1 polymer ?
#
loop_
_entity_poly.entity_id
_entity_poly.type
_entity_poly.pdbx_seq_one_letter_code
_entity_poly.pdbx_strand_id
1 'polypeptide(L)'
;KQQLLENAISENKALESQIRNVDYLLNKTTESVTRQTNNWSNEKIWLQTQTSKSIKDLQTCKAVLTAAKTDNGQSITDTSSNKPVSKTFCGFEDSKRCGYVAESGSHWTWQSSMYSSTTGPKQDHTYGTPNGHYMMLNSQGAASSSKTTHTSRIDSPQFKTSSAGYCIKFWYNLHGQDIKFLKVYAKVNGGLGYPVFTKTGNVDSDWHQAQISLDNEYTSHPFQIVFESATNAYYTNHYSSGGYHHIYSLDKSNTAIDDVTVFNTSCSHLSQSSHGSHVRQNGSDTSYYSFHAKPLSWNEAKTACRREDSQSSLVSINSQGEQDYLVRTIKNDEDLANIASLGFYTGGNDEKTEHNFVWTDNGAPVTFTNWHPGQPNNVGGDQDCLLLQYPDTNFEWGDVGCSEKHPYICEYHN
;
A
#
# COMPACT_ATOMS: atom_id res chain seq x y z
N LYS A 1 6.57 -54.72 74.06
CA LYS A 1 7.32 -53.47 73.84
C LYS A 1 8.03 -53.45 72.49
N GLN A 2 8.86 -54.45 72.17
CA GLN A 2 9.53 -54.55 70.87
C GLN A 2 8.56 -54.62 69.67
N GLN A 3 7.53 -55.46 69.72
CA GLN A 3 6.48 -55.50 68.68
C GLN A 3 5.77 -54.15 68.45
N LEU A 4 5.53 -53.39 69.53
CA LEU A 4 4.90 -52.07 69.42
C LEU A 4 5.83 -51.06 68.73
N LEU A 5 7.13 -51.14 69.01
CA LEU A 5 8.14 -50.32 68.35
C LEU A 5 8.28 -50.67 66.87
N GLU A 6 8.29 -51.96 66.52
CA GLU A 6 8.36 -52.42 65.13
C GLU A 6 7.13 -52.01 64.32
N ASN A 7 5.93 -52.11 64.91
CA ASN A 7 4.69 -51.62 64.29
C ASN A 7 4.74 -50.09 64.06
N ALA A 8 5.17 -49.31 65.07
CA ALA A 8 5.30 -47.86 64.94
C ALA A 8 6.34 -47.44 63.87
N ILE A 9 7.45 -48.18 63.75
CA ILE A 9 8.45 -47.95 62.69
C ILE A 9 7.86 -48.25 61.31
N SER A 10 7.07 -49.33 61.17
CA SER A 10 6.39 -49.68 59.93
C SER A 10 5.38 -48.61 59.50
N GLU A 11 4.56 -48.13 60.45
CA GLU A 11 3.61 -47.04 60.23
C GLU A 11 4.31 -45.74 59.82
N ASN A 12 5.42 -45.38 60.50
CA ASN A 12 6.22 -44.22 60.12
C ASN A 12 6.79 -44.34 58.70
N LYS A 13 7.30 -45.51 58.29
CA LYS A 13 7.78 -45.73 56.92
C LYS A 13 6.67 -45.60 55.88
N ALA A 14 5.47 -46.06 56.21
CA ALA A 14 4.30 -45.91 55.35
C ALA A 14 3.91 -44.44 55.19
N LEU A 15 3.89 -43.67 56.29
CA LEU A 15 3.64 -42.23 56.28
C LEU A 15 4.71 -41.47 55.48
N GLU A 16 6.00 -41.76 55.66
CA GLU A 16 7.07 -41.17 54.85
C GLU A 16 6.90 -41.44 53.36
N SER A 17 6.41 -42.64 52.99
CA SER A 17 6.13 -42.96 51.59
C SER A 17 4.93 -42.18 51.04
N GLN A 18 3.90 -41.95 51.87
CA GLN A 18 2.77 -41.11 51.49
C GLN A 18 3.19 -39.64 51.33
N ILE A 19 4.04 -39.12 52.20
CA ILE A 19 4.62 -37.76 52.09
C ILE A 19 5.38 -37.61 50.77
N ARG A 20 6.26 -38.55 50.43
CA ARG A 20 6.99 -38.52 49.15
C ARG A 20 6.05 -38.52 47.94
N ASN A 21 4.95 -39.27 48.01
CA ASN A 21 3.95 -39.28 46.94
C ASN A 21 3.20 -37.95 46.83
N VAL A 22 2.87 -37.32 47.96
CA VAL A 22 2.25 -35.97 47.99
C VAL A 22 3.22 -34.93 47.42
N ASP A 23 4.49 -34.96 47.79
CA ASP A 23 5.51 -34.04 47.25
C ASP A 23 5.68 -34.20 45.73
N TYR A 24 5.66 -35.44 45.25
CA TYR A 24 5.72 -35.73 43.81
C TYR A 24 4.51 -35.13 43.08
N LEU A 25 3.30 -35.34 43.60
CA LEU A 25 2.07 -34.79 43.02
C LEU A 25 2.06 -33.26 43.06
N LEU A 26 2.52 -32.67 44.17
CA LEU A 26 2.63 -31.22 44.32
C LEU A 26 3.58 -30.62 43.28
N ASN A 27 4.74 -31.25 43.07
CA ASN A 27 5.70 -30.80 42.06
C ASN A 27 5.10 -30.91 40.64
N LYS A 28 4.42 -32.02 40.32
CA LYS A 28 3.73 -32.21 39.02
C LYS A 28 2.64 -31.17 38.78
N THR A 29 1.83 -30.88 39.79
CA THR A 29 0.80 -29.84 39.70
C THR A 29 1.44 -28.47 39.52
N THR A 30 2.54 -28.18 40.22
CA THR A 30 3.29 -26.91 40.09
C THR A 30 3.86 -26.73 38.68
N GLU A 31 4.45 -27.77 38.09
CA GLU A 31 4.94 -27.77 36.70
C GLU A 31 3.80 -27.49 35.70
N SER A 32 2.65 -28.14 35.89
CA SER A 32 1.47 -27.97 35.01
C SER A 32 0.91 -26.55 35.10
N VAL A 33 0.71 -26.03 36.31
CA VAL A 33 0.22 -24.67 36.56
C VAL A 33 1.18 -23.64 35.97
N THR A 34 2.49 -23.84 36.12
CA THR A 34 3.51 -22.95 35.54
C THR A 34 3.42 -22.92 34.01
N ARG A 35 3.32 -24.10 33.36
CA ARG A 35 3.17 -24.19 31.91
C ARG A 35 1.91 -23.48 31.42
N GLN A 36 0.79 -23.67 32.11
CA GLN A 36 -0.48 -23.05 31.74
C GLN A 36 -0.44 -21.53 31.92
N THR A 37 0.21 -21.05 32.98
CA THR A 37 0.44 -19.61 33.22
C THR A 37 1.27 -18.97 32.11
N ASN A 38 2.32 -19.66 31.63
CA ASN A 38 3.12 -19.19 30.49
C ASN A 38 2.31 -19.14 29.19
N ASN A 39 1.48 -20.15 28.92
CA ASN A 39 0.60 -20.16 27.74
C ASN A 39 -0.38 -18.98 27.76
N TRP A 40 -1.05 -18.72 28.89
CA TRP A 40 -1.94 -17.57 29.03
C TRP A 40 -1.21 -16.23 28.91
N SER A 41 0.04 -16.14 29.39
CA SER A 41 0.86 -14.94 29.24
C SER A 41 1.19 -14.65 27.77
N ASN A 42 1.55 -15.69 27.00
CA ASN A 42 1.80 -15.57 25.56
C ASN A 42 0.53 -15.19 24.80
N GLU A 43 -0.61 -15.80 25.14
CA GLU A 43 -1.90 -15.46 24.55
C GLU A 43 -2.31 -14.01 24.85
N LYS A 44 -2.07 -13.54 26.08
CA LYS A 44 -2.29 -12.14 26.46
C LYS A 44 -1.41 -11.18 25.66
N ILE A 45 -0.11 -11.47 25.51
CA ILE A 45 0.81 -10.65 24.70
C ILE A 45 0.36 -10.61 23.24
N TRP A 46 -0.06 -11.76 22.70
CA TRP A 46 -0.59 -11.85 21.34
C TRP A 46 -1.86 -11.00 21.18
N LEU A 47 -2.83 -11.12 22.09
CA LEU A 47 -4.05 -10.32 22.09
C LEU A 47 -3.77 -8.82 22.22
N GLN A 48 -2.82 -8.43 23.09
CA GLN A 48 -2.39 -7.03 23.21
C GLN A 48 -1.79 -6.51 21.90
N THR A 49 -0.95 -7.32 21.24
CA THR A 49 -0.36 -6.98 19.94
C THR A 49 -1.43 -6.79 18.86
N GLN A 50 -2.40 -7.70 18.78
CA GLN A 50 -3.53 -7.57 17.84
C GLN A 50 -4.38 -6.33 18.15
N THR A 51 -4.64 -6.06 19.43
CA THR A 51 -5.44 -4.90 19.85
C THR A 51 -4.74 -3.59 19.50
N SER A 52 -3.44 -3.46 19.78
CA SER A 52 -2.65 -2.29 19.39
C SER A 52 -2.62 -2.09 17.87
N LYS A 53 -2.56 -3.18 17.13
CA LYS A 53 -2.60 -3.21 15.67
C LYS A 53 -3.95 -2.70 15.14
N SER A 54 -5.07 -3.22 15.66
CA SER A 54 -6.42 -2.72 15.32
C SER A 54 -6.68 -1.28 15.76
N ILE A 55 -6.10 -0.82 16.88
CA ILE A 55 -6.17 0.59 17.30
C ILE A 55 -5.46 1.49 16.29
N LYS A 56 -4.28 1.08 15.80
CA LYS A 56 -3.54 1.81 14.78
C LYS A 56 -4.33 1.88 13.47
N ASP A 57 -4.91 0.77 13.03
CA ASP A 57 -5.76 0.74 11.83
C ASP A 57 -6.97 1.67 12.02
N LEU A 58 -7.63 1.64 13.19
CA LEU A 58 -8.74 2.54 13.49
C LEU A 58 -8.32 4.02 13.49
N GLN A 59 -7.12 4.33 13.95
CA GLN A 59 -6.56 5.69 13.90
C GLN A 59 -6.29 6.12 12.46
N THR A 60 -5.70 5.24 11.63
CA THR A 60 -5.51 5.47 10.20
C THR A 60 -6.85 5.67 9.48
N CYS A 61 -7.85 4.81 9.72
CA CYS A 61 -9.20 4.99 9.17
C CYS A 61 -9.81 6.32 9.59
N LYS A 62 -9.67 6.70 10.87
CA LYS A 62 -10.17 7.98 11.38
C LYS A 62 -9.46 9.17 10.73
N ALA A 63 -8.15 9.08 10.50
CA ALA A 63 -7.40 10.09 9.78
C ALA A 63 -7.89 10.21 8.34
N VAL A 64 -8.06 9.10 7.61
CA VAL A 64 -8.62 9.07 6.24
C VAL A 64 -10.04 9.63 6.20
N LEU A 65 -10.91 9.25 7.15
CA LEU A 65 -12.27 9.77 7.28
C LEU A 65 -12.30 11.25 7.66
N THR A 66 -11.32 11.73 8.43
CA THR A 66 -11.23 13.13 8.83
C THR A 66 -10.72 13.96 7.65
N ALA A 67 -9.69 13.49 6.95
CA ALA A 67 -9.23 14.07 5.68
C ALA A 67 -10.37 14.15 4.65
N ALA A 68 -11.18 13.10 4.52
CA ALA A 68 -12.37 13.10 3.66
C ALA A 68 -13.50 14.05 4.11
N LYS A 69 -13.46 14.54 5.37
CA LYS A 69 -14.44 15.50 5.94
C LYS A 69 -13.91 16.93 5.98
N THR A 70 -12.59 17.12 6.11
CA THR A 70 -11.92 18.42 6.09
C THR A 70 -11.52 18.86 4.68
N ASP A 71 -11.48 17.93 3.72
CA ASP A 71 -11.59 18.25 2.31
C ASP A 71 -12.94 18.96 2.12
N ASN A 72 -12.88 20.29 2.04
CA ASN A 72 -14.02 21.16 1.93
C ASN A 72 -14.55 21.08 0.49
N GLY A 73 -14.87 19.86 0.04
CA GLY A 73 -15.47 19.53 -1.23
C GLY A 73 -14.97 20.38 -2.39
N GLN A 74 -13.67 20.33 -2.72
CA GLN A 74 -13.35 20.48 -4.14
C GLN A 74 -13.94 19.24 -4.82
N SER A 75 -15.23 19.34 -5.15
CA SER A 75 -15.92 18.37 -5.99
C SER A 75 -15.07 18.25 -7.23
N ILE A 76 -14.42 17.10 -7.41
CA ILE A 76 -13.72 16.78 -8.65
C ILE A 76 -14.70 17.13 -9.76
N THR A 77 -14.39 18.16 -10.54
CA THR A 77 -15.28 18.60 -11.61
C THR A 77 -14.84 17.95 -12.90
N ASP A 78 -15.83 17.64 -13.72
CA ASP A 78 -15.60 17.27 -15.10
C ASP A 78 -15.18 18.55 -15.86
N THR A 79 -13.96 18.60 -16.38
CA THR A 79 -13.40 19.79 -17.06
C THR A 79 -14.17 20.15 -18.33
N SER A 80 -14.89 19.21 -18.93
CA SER A 80 -15.69 19.43 -20.14
C SER A 80 -17.05 20.08 -19.83
N SER A 81 -17.63 19.79 -18.66
CA SER A 81 -18.98 20.24 -18.29
C SER A 81 -19.05 21.14 -17.06
N ASN A 82 -17.94 21.27 -16.34
CA ASN A 82 -17.79 21.95 -15.05
C ASN A 82 -18.79 21.47 -13.98
N LYS A 83 -19.18 20.19 -14.04
CA LYS A 83 -20.13 19.56 -13.12
C LYS A 83 -19.42 18.65 -12.11
N PRO A 84 -19.97 18.47 -10.90
CA PRO A 84 -19.44 17.52 -9.93
C PRO A 84 -19.41 16.08 -10.48
N VAL A 85 -18.28 15.41 -10.28
CA VAL A 85 -18.05 14.01 -10.60
C VAL A 85 -18.37 13.16 -9.38
N SER A 86 -19.16 12.12 -9.58
CA SER A 86 -19.42 11.08 -8.59
C SER A 86 -18.23 10.12 -8.54
N LYS A 87 -17.65 9.94 -7.35
CA LYS A 87 -16.56 9.00 -7.07
C LYS A 87 -17.08 7.83 -6.24
N THR A 88 -16.75 6.60 -6.65
CA THR A 88 -16.91 5.38 -5.86
C THR A 88 -15.53 4.82 -5.54
N PHE A 89 -15.29 4.37 -4.32
CA PHE A 89 -13.99 3.84 -3.88
C PHE A 89 -14.17 2.51 -3.15
N CYS A 90 -13.27 1.57 -3.41
CA CYS A 90 -13.18 0.31 -2.70
C CYS A 90 -11.72 -0.11 -2.48
N GLY A 91 -11.22 0.09 -1.26
CA GLY A 91 -9.96 -0.49 -0.78
C GLY A 91 -10.15 -1.84 -0.09
N PHE A 92 -11.29 -2.52 -0.29
CA PHE A 92 -11.61 -3.86 0.26
C PHE A 92 -11.51 -4.07 1.79
N GLU A 93 -11.40 -3.04 2.60
CA GLU A 93 -11.23 -3.18 4.07
C GLU A 93 -12.46 -3.67 4.85
N ASP A 94 -13.64 -3.61 4.22
CA ASP A 94 -14.86 -4.14 4.81
C ASP A 94 -15.12 -5.57 4.30
N SER A 95 -15.61 -6.44 5.18
CA SER A 95 -15.96 -7.83 4.88
C SER A 95 -16.96 -8.01 3.71
N LYS A 96 -17.78 -7.00 3.40
CA LYS A 96 -18.70 -7.02 2.25
C LYS A 96 -17.98 -6.69 0.94
N ARG A 97 -16.70 -6.31 0.97
CA ARG A 97 -15.86 -6.03 -0.20
C ARG A 97 -16.51 -5.04 -1.17
N CYS A 98 -17.18 -4.04 -0.61
CA CYS A 98 -17.96 -3.03 -1.37
C CYS A 98 -19.03 -3.63 -2.31
N GLY A 99 -19.46 -4.87 -2.08
CA GLY A 99 -20.39 -5.60 -2.93
C GLY A 99 -19.76 -6.32 -4.12
N TYR A 100 -18.44 -6.46 -4.17
CA TYR A 100 -17.79 -7.32 -5.17
C TYR A 100 -18.10 -8.80 -4.91
N VAL A 101 -18.40 -9.53 -5.99
CA VAL A 101 -18.82 -10.94 -5.93
C VAL A 101 -17.94 -11.77 -6.85
N ALA A 102 -17.25 -12.75 -6.29
CA ALA A 102 -16.48 -13.72 -7.07
C ALA A 102 -17.41 -14.75 -7.71
N GLU A 103 -17.11 -15.18 -8.93
CA GLU A 103 -17.90 -16.23 -9.59
C GLU A 103 -17.78 -17.58 -8.86
N SER A 104 -18.72 -18.50 -9.12
CA SER A 104 -18.66 -19.84 -8.54
C SER A 104 -17.38 -20.57 -8.97
N GLY A 105 -16.64 -21.13 -8.02
CA GLY A 105 -15.35 -21.79 -8.29
C GLY A 105 -14.18 -20.83 -8.51
N SER A 106 -14.37 -19.52 -8.30
CA SER A 106 -13.31 -18.52 -8.34
C SER A 106 -12.30 -18.71 -7.21
N HIS A 107 -11.02 -18.48 -7.51
CA HIS A 107 -9.93 -18.50 -6.52
C HIS A 107 -9.58 -17.10 -6.00
N TRP A 108 -10.39 -16.08 -6.29
CA TRP A 108 -10.25 -14.77 -5.66
C TRP A 108 -10.57 -14.87 -4.17
N THR A 109 -9.60 -14.47 -3.35
CA THR A 109 -9.66 -14.51 -1.89
C THR A 109 -9.48 -13.12 -1.34
N TRP A 110 -10.20 -12.83 -0.25
CA TRP A 110 -10.01 -11.62 0.52
C TRP A 110 -8.86 -11.86 1.48
N GLN A 111 -7.77 -11.10 1.33
CA GLN A 111 -6.48 -11.44 1.92
C GLN A 111 -5.88 -10.23 2.63
N SER A 112 -5.22 -10.49 3.75
CA SER A 112 -4.35 -9.55 4.44
C SER A 112 -2.88 -9.98 4.31
N SER A 113 -1.95 -9.02 4.19
CA SER A 113 -0.51 -9.34 4.06
C SER A 113 0.07 -10.00 5.31
N MET A 114 -0.59 -9.91 6.47
CA MET A 114 -0.20 -10.63 7.69
C MET A 114 -0.18 -12.15 7.51
N TYR A 115 -1.00 -12.66 6.59
CA TYR A 115 -1.12 -14.08 6.27
C TYR A 115 -0.79 -14.38 4.81
N SER A 116 -0.26 -13.41 4.06
CA SER A 116 0.03 -13.59 2.64
C SER A 116 1.31 -14.41 2.44
N SER A 117 1.32 -15.22 1.38
CA SER A 117 2.44 -16.08 0.99
C SER A 117 3.66 -15.28 0.54
N THR A 118 4.79 -15.96 0.38
CA THR A 118 6.09 -15.38 0.00
C THR A 118 6.09 -14.57 -1.30
N THR A 119 5.04 -14.64 -2.12
CA THR A 119 4.95 -13.97 -3.42
C THR A 119 3.87 -12.90 -3.50
N GLY A 120 3.12 -12.60 -2.43
CA GLY A 120 2.11 -11.53 -2.43
C GLY A 120 2.68 -10.16 -2.04
N PRO A 121 1.91 -9.08 -2.20
CA PRO A 121 2.33 -7.76 -1.73
C PRO A 121 2.53 -7.79 -0.21
N LYS A 122 3.67 -7.26 0.25
CA LYS A 122 4.06 -7.27 1.67
C LYS A 122 3.15 -6.44 2.56
N GLN A 123 2.45 -5.48 1.97
CA GLN A 123 1.54 -4.56 2.62
C GLN A 123 0.37 -4.31 1.67
N ASP A 124 -0.81 -4.14 2.26
CA ASP A 124 -1.99 -3.59 1.58
C ASP A 124 -1.73 -2.17 1.08
N HIS A 125 -2.32 -1.79 -0.05
CA HIS A 125 -2.08 -0.48 -0.63
C HIS A 125 -2.88 0.61 0.09
N THR A 126 -4.15 0.35 0.43
CA THR A 126 -5.06 1.28 1.11
C THR A 126 -4.45 1.90 2.36
N TYR A 127 -3.90 1.06 3.26
CA TYR A 127 -3.33 1.52 4.53
C TYR A 127 -1.80 1.52 4.56
N GLY A 128 -1.13 0.89 3.60
CA GLY A 128 0.32 0.69 3.65
C GLY A 128 0.72 -0.18 4.85
N THR A 129 -0.15 -1.10 5.29
CA THR A 129 0.12 -1.94 6.45
C THR A 129 -0.12 -3.42 6.15
N PRO A 130 0.46 -4.33 6.95
CA PRO A 130 0.15 -5.74 6.81
C PRO A 130 -1.27 -6.15 7.25
N ASN A 131 -2.08 -5.25 7.83
CA ASN A 131 -3.46 -5.57 8.23
C ASN A 131 -4.49 -5.32 7.17
N GLY A 132 -4.22 -4.35 6.29
CA GLY A 132 -5.17 -3.99 5.26
C GLY A 132 -5.48 -5.19 4.39
N HIS A 133 -6.59 -5.08 3.68
CA HIS A 133 -7.13 -6.17 2.91
C HIS A 133 -7.27 -5.76 1.46
N TYR A 134 -6.84 -6.68 0.60
CA TYR A 134 -6.98 -6.58 -0.83
C TYR A 134 -7.60 -7.88 -1.36
N MET A 135 -7.98 -7.88 -2.64
CA MET A 135 -8.38 -9.12 -3.30
C MET A 135 -7.14 -9.76 -3.93
N MET A 136 -6.93 -11.05 -3.66
CA MET A 136 -5.78 -11.81 -4.15
C MET A 136 -6.25 -13.12 -4.79
N LEU A 137 -5.73 -13.44 -5.97
CA LEU A 137 -5.89 -14.76 -6.56
C LEU A 137 -5.01 -15.76 -5.79
N ASN A 138 -5.65 -16.65 -5.03
CA ASN A 138 -4.94 -17.68 -4.28
C ASN A 138 -4.49 -18.81 -5.22
N SER A 139 -3.20 -18.83 -5.57
CA SER A 139 -2.62 -19.86 -6.43
C SER A 139 -2.66 -21.25 -5.81
N GLN A 140 -2.65 -21.37 -4.48
CA GLN A 140 -2.74 -22.67 -3.80
C GLN A 140 -4.13 -23.31 -3.99
N GLY A 141 -5.19 -22.51 -3.90
CA GLY A 141 -6.55 -22.94 -4.23
C GLY A 141 -6.71 -23.34 -5.69
N ALA A 142 -5.93 -22.71 -6.58
CA ALA A 142 -5.90 -22.99 -8.01
C ALA A 142 -4.93 -24.13 -8.41
N ALA A 143 -4.13 -24.67 -7.47
CA ALA A 143 -3.09 -25.62 -7.84
C ALA A 143 -3.67 -27.00 -8.18
N SER A 144 -3.19 -27.59 -9.26
CA SER A 144 -3.61 -28.91 -9.76
C SER A 144 -2.39 -29.76 -10.12
N SER A 145 -2.57 -31.09 -10.17
CA SER A 145 -1.54 -32.02 -10.67
C SER A 145 -1.27 -31.88 -12.18
N SER A 146 -2.15 -31.16 -12.88
CA SER A 146 -2.05 -30.81 -14.30
C SER A 146 -1.53 -29.38 -14.47
N LYS A 147 -0.69 -29.14 -15.49
CA LYS A 147 -0.22 -27.78 -15.89
C LYS A 147 -1.32 -27.01 -16.63
N THR A 148 -2.52 -26.90 -16.05
CA THR A 148 -3.65 -26.17 -16.65
C THR A 148 -3.68 -24.72 -16.17
N THR A 149 -4.03 -23.81 -17.07
CA THR A 149 -4.31 -22.42 -16.72
C THR A 149 -5.65 -22.34 -16.01
N HIS A 150 -5.66 -21.78 -14.81
CA HIS A 150 -6.88 -21.52 -14.04
C HIS A 150 -7.21 -20.04 -14.14
N THR A 151 -8.44 -19.75 -14.55
CA THR A 151 -8.97 -18.41 -14.69
C THR A 151 -10.02 -18.17 -13.61
N SER A 152 -10.05 -16.99 -13.03
CA SER A 152 -11.03 -16.63 -12.01
C SER A 152 -11.47 -15.18 -12.15
N ARG A 153 -12.76 -14.94 -11.96
CA ARG A 153 -13.37 -13.60 -12.05
C ARG A 153 -13.93 -13.12 -10.73
N ILE A 154 -13.94 -11.80 -10.59
CA ILE A 154 -14.66 -11.07 -9.58
C ILE A 154 -15.36 -9.86 -10.20
N ASP A 155 -16.64 -9.72 -9.90
CA ASP A 155 -17.53 -8.74 -10.48
C ASP A 155 -17.84 -7.64 -9.46
N SER A 156 -17.77 -6.38 -9.88
CA SER A 156 -18.22 -5.24 -9.08
C SER A 156 -19.76 -5.20 -8.97
N PRO A 157 -20.33 -4.36 -8.09
CA PRO A 157 -21.71 -3.90 -8.24
C PRO A 157 -21.97 -3.25 -9.61
N GLN A 158 -23.24 -3.12 -9.96
CA GLN A 158 -23.64 -2.53 -11.24
C GLN A 158 -23.55 -1.00 -11.20
N PHE A 159 -22.83 -0.43 -12.17
CA PHE A 159 -22.74 1.02 -12.39
C PHE A 159 -23.87 1.51 -13.29
N LYS A 160 -24.26 2.78 -13.11
CA LYS A 160 -25.31 3.43 -13.90
C LYS A 160 -24.77 3.90 -15.25
N THR A 161 -25.67 4.20 -16.17
CA THR A 161 -25.29 4.82 -17.46
C THR A 161 -24.70 6.22 -17.26
N SER A 162 -23.75 6.60 -18.10
CA SER A 162 -23.18 7.95 -18.14
C SER A 162 -22.74 8.30 -19.56
N SER A 163 -23.26 9.41 -20.09
CA SER A 163 -22.83 9.94 -21.38
C SER A 163 -21.48 10.68 -21.33
N ALA A 164 -20.98 10.94 -20.11
CA ALA A 164 -19.65 11.53 -19.88
C ALA A 164 -18.54 10.47 -19.86
N GLY A 165 -18.89 9.18 -19.97
CA GLY A 165 -17.98 8.06 -19.79
C GLY A 165 -17.72 7.73 -18.32
N TYR A 166 -16.74 6.86 -18.09
CA TYR A 166 -16.24 6.51 -16.76
C TYR A 166 -14.72 6.42 -16.76
N CYS A 167 -14.10 6.76 -15.64
CA CYS A 167 -12.68 6.57 -15.39
C CYS A 167 -12.50 5.61 -14.23
N ILE A 168 -11.77 4.54 -14.48
CA ILE A 168 -11.47 3.51 -13.49
C ILE A 168 -9.99 3.61 -13.18
N LYS A 169 -9.65 3.76 -11.91
CA LYS A 169 -8.28 3.65 -11.38
C LYS A 169 -8.25 2.51 -10.38
N PHE A 170 -7.21 1.70 -10.39
CA PHE A 170 -7.02 0.66 -9.38
C PHE A 170 -5.55 0.30 -9.26
N TRP A 171 -5.17 -0.23 -8.12
CA TRP A 171 -3.84 -0.76 -7.88
C TRP A 171 -3.82 -2.26 -8.10
N TYR A 172 -2.72 -2.76 -8.64
CA TYR A 172 -2.51 -4.18 -8.88
C TYR A 172 -1.08 -4.60 -8.56
N ASN A 173 -0.91 -5.85 -8.17
CA ASN A 173 0.38 -6.49 -7.97
C ASN A 173 0.40 -7.79 -8.77
N LEU A 174 1.40 -7.95 -9.64
CA LEU A 174 1.58 -9.13 -10.48
C LEU A 174 2.97 -9.69 -10.28
N HIS A 175 3.16 -10.38 -9.17
CA HIS A 175 4.44 -10.96 -8.81
C HIS A 175 4.42 -12.48 -8.93
N GLY A 176 5.19 -13.01 -9.88
CA GLY A 176 5.45 -14.45 -10.01
C GLY A 176 5.49 -15.02 -11.43
N GLN A 177 6.17 -16.16 -11.57
CA GLN A 177 6.49 -16.79 -12.87
C GLN A 177 5.30 -17.47 -13.57
N ASP A 178 4.27 -17.84 -12.83
CA ASP A 178 3.09 -18.56 -13.31
C ASP A 178 1.91 -17.63 -13.60
N ILE A 179 2.05 -16.32 -13.40
CA ILE A 179 1.06 -15.31 -13.81
C ILE A 179 0.90 -15.35 -15.33
N LYS A 180 -0.35 -15.45 -15.78
CA LYS A 180 -0.70 -15.32 -17.20
C LYS A 180 -1.12 -13.91 -17.52
N PHE A 181 -2.18 -13.46 -16.88
CA PHE A 181 -2.72 -12.13 -17.13
C PHE A 181 -3.58 -11.62 -15.99
N LEU A 182 -3.72 -10.31 -15.96
CA LEU A 182 -4.83 -9.59 -15.36
C LEU A 182 -5.56 -8.84 -16.49
N LYS A 183 -6.86 -9.10 -16.62
CA LYS A 183 -7.74 -8.42 -17.57
C LYS A 183 -8.86 -7.72 -16.83
N VAL A 184 -9.29 -6.60 -17.37
CA VAL A 184 -10.48 -5.90 -16.92
C VAL A 184 -11.47 -5.83 -18.06
N TYR A 185 -12.74 -6.06 -17.75
CA TYR A 185 -13.85 -5.99 -18.69
C TYR A 185 -14.93 -5.06 -18.17
N ALA A 186 -15.66 -4.43 -19.10
CA ALA A 186 -16.94 -3.78 -18.83
C ALA A 186 -18.07 -4.71 -19.28
N LYS A 187 -18.61 -5.50 -18.35
CA LYS A 187 -19.67 -6.47 -18.61
C LYS A 187 -21.01 -5.75 -18.75
N VAL A 188 -21.58 -5.76 -19.95
CA VAL A 188 -22.85 -5.09 -20.29
C VAL A 188 -23.92 -6.14 -20.57
N ASN A 189 -25.11 -6.01 -19.98
CA ASN A 189 -26.24 -6.94 -20.17
C ASN A 189 -25.86 -8.43 -19.95
N GLY A 190 -24.90 -8.70 -19.06
CA GLY A 190 -24.38 -10.05 -18.78
C GLY A 190 -23.33 -10.56 -19.78
N GLY A 191 -23.09 -9.88 -20.90
CA GLY A 191 -22.03 -10.19 -21.84
C GLY A 191 -20.70 -9.56 -21.43
N LEU A 192 -19.64 -10.36 -21.37
CA LEU A 192 -18.31 -9.91 -20.91
C LEU A 192 -17.62 -8.97 -21.92
N GLY A 193 -17.88 -9.14 -23.22
CA GLY A 193 -17.26 -8.33 -24.27
C GLY A 193 -15.75 -8.57 -24.41
N TYR A 194 -15.05 -7.57 -24.96
CA TYR A 194 -13.59 -7.55 -25.08
C TYR A 194 -12.96 -6.92 -23.83
N PRO A 195 -11.72 -7.30 -23.46
CA PRO A 195 -11.05 -6.68 -22.33
C PRO A 195 -10.72 -5.22 -22.64
N VAL A 196 -11.07 -4.33 -21.71
CA VAL A 196 -10.73 -2.90 -21.74
C VAL A 196 -9.34 -2.62 -21.15
N PHE A 197 -8.76 -3.63 -20.48
CA PHE A 197 -7.37 -3.63 -20.02
C PHE A 197 -6.81 -5.05 -20.05
N THR A 198 -5.53 -5.19 -20.37
CA THR A 198 -4.81 -6.46 -20.31
C THR A 198 -3.37 -6.21 -19.91
N LYS A 199 -2.94 -6.83 -18.81
CA LYS A 199 -1.53 -6.93 -18.41
C LYS A 199 -1.16 -8.41 -18.36
N THR A 200 0.00 -8.78 -18.89
CA THR A 200 0.43 -10.18 -18.99
C THR A 200 1.75 -10.42 -18.25
N GLY A 201 1.92 -11.64 -17.76
CA GLY A 201 3.15 -12.09 -17.12
C GLY A 201 3.46 -11.43 -15.78
N ASN A 202 4.68 -11.69 -15.31
CA ASN A 202 5.26 -11.07 -14.12
C ASN A 202 5.61 -9.60 -14.40
N VAL A 203 5.24 -8.72 -13.48
CA VAL A 203 5.73 -7.34 -13.42
C VAL A 203 6.87 -7.27 -12.42
N ASP A 204 6.56 -7.11 -11.14
CA ASP A 204 7.49 -7.13 -10.01
C ASP A 204 6.71 -7.32 -8.70
N SER A 205 7.37 -7.13 -7.55
CA SER A 205 6.78 -7.27 -6.22
C SER A 205 6.02 -6.04 -5.70
N ASP A 206 6.00 -4.94 -6.43
CA ASP A 206 5.44 -3.67 -5.98
C ASP A 206 4.01 -3.45 -6.52
N TRP A 207 3.30 -2.49 -5.92
CA TRP A 207 1.98 -2.09 -6.38
C TRP A 207 2.11 -1.14 -7.57
N HIS A 208 1.32 -1.38 -8.61
CA HIS A 208 1.25 -0.56 -9.82
C HIS A 208 -0.17 -0.05 -10.00
N GLN A 209 -0.33 1.17 -10.51
CA GLN A 209 -1.65 1.70 -10.82
C GLN A 209 -2.01 1.45 -12.29
N ALA A 210 -3.27 1.12 -12.54
CA ALA A 210 -3.86 1.13 -13.88
C ALA A 210 -4.96 2.18 -13.95
N GLN A 211 -5.06 2.84 -15.11
CA GLN A 211 -6.11 3.80 -15.45
C GLN A 211 -6.81 3.38 -16.74
N ILE A 212 -8.14 3.31 -16.71
CA ILE A 212 -8.97 2.89 -17.85
C ILE A 212 -10.08 3.93 -18.05
N SER A 213 -10.17 4.48 -19.26
CA SER A 213 -11.31 5.31 -19.66
C SER A 213 -12.31 4.46 -20.43
N LEU A 214 -13.57 4.44 -19.99
CA LEU A 214 -14.68 3.83 -20.69
C LEU A 214 -15.52 4.92 -21.37
N ASP A 215 -15.77 4.73 -22.66
CA ASP A 215 -16.61 5.62 -23.45
C ASP A 215 -18.05 5.12 -23.55
N ASN A 216 -18.83 5.85 -24.36
CA ASN A 216 -20.26 5.57 -24.56
C ASN A 216 -20.57 4.19 -25.14
N GLU A 217 -19.60 3.48 -25.73
CA GLU A 217 -19.79 2.10 -26.18
C GLU A 217 -20.21 1.20 -25.02
N TYR A 218 -19.55 1.36 -23.87
CA TYR A 218 -19.80 0.55 -22.67
C TYR A 218 -20.78 1.24 -21.70
N THR A 219 -20.75 2.56 -21.62
CA THR A 219 -21.45 3.33 -20.57
C THR A 219 -22.87 3.76 -20.94
N SER A 220 -23.32 3.42 -22.16
CA SER A 220 -24.70 3.63 -22.62
C SER A 220 -25.73 2.72 -21.93
N HIS A 221 -25.28 1.62 -21.32
CA HIS A 221 -26.09 0.67 -20.57
C HIS A 221 -25.48 0.44 -19.18
N PRO A 222 -26.26 -0.01 -18.18
CA PRO A 222 -25.69 -0.42 -16.91
C PRO A 222 -24.68 -1.55 -17.10
N PHE A 223 -23.54 -1.45 -16.42
CA PHE A 223 -22.42 -2.37 -16.58
C PHE A 223 -21.78 -2.76 -15.25
N GLN A 224 -21.02 -3.86 -15.24
CA GLN A 224 -20.16 -4.24 -14.11
C GLN A 224 -18.70 -4.21 -14.58
N ILE A 225 -17.80 -3.84 -13.67
CA ILE A 225 -16.36 -4.01 -13.86
C ILE A 225 -16.03 -5.44 -13.45
N VAL A 226 -15.37 -6.19 -14.32
CA VAL A 226 -14.96 -7.57 -14.04
C VAL A 226 -13.46 -7.67 -14.11
N PHE A 227 -12.84 -8.09 -13.01
CA PHE A 227 -11.43 -8.44 -12.96
C PHE A 227 -11.27 -9.93 -13.20
N GLU A 228 -10.56 -10.30 -14.26
CA GLU A 228 -10.23 -11.68 -14.59
C GLU A 228 -8.72 -11.86 -14.45
N SER A 229 -8.30 -12.84 -13.65
CA SER A 229 -6.89 -13.21 -13.54
C SER A 229 -6.71 -14.68 -13.87
N ALA A 230 -5.56 -15.01 -14.45
CA ALA A 230 -5.19 -16.39 -14.75
C ALA A 230 -3.78 -16.74 -14.30
N THR A 231 -3.62 -17.96 -13.77
CA THR A 231 -2.34 -18.53 -13.32
C THR A 231 -2.20 -19.99 -13.72
N ASN A 232 -0.97 -20.44 -13.91
CA ASN A 232 -0.63 -21.84 -14.17
C ASN A 232 -0.39 -22.67 -12.91
N ALA A 233 -0.64 -22.11 -11.72
CA ALA A 233 -0.35 -22.69 -10.40
C ALA A 233 -0.21 -24.22 -10.39
N TYR A 234 1.01 -24.69 -10.14
CA TYR A 234 1.41 -26.08 -10.35
C TYR A 234 1.98 -26.70 -9.07
N TYR A 235 1.57 -27.93 -8.74
CA TYR A 235 2.20 -28.73 -7.68
C TYR A 235 3.43 -29.49 -8.20
N THR A 236 4.61 -29.27 -7.60
CA THR A 236 5.76 -30.19 -7.74
C THR A 236 5.85 -31.11 -6.52
N ASN A 237 5.53 -32.40 -6.69
CA ASN A 237 5.88 -33.41 -5.70
C ASN A 237 7.38 -33.70 -5.79
N HIS A 238 8.15 -33.37 -4.75
CA HIS A 238 9.52 -33.88 -4.60
C HIS A 238 9.49 -35.11 -3.70
N TYR A 239 9.84 -36.27 -4.26
CA TYR A 239 10.10 -37.48 -3.48
C TYR A 239 11.49 -37.39 -2.87
N SER A 240 11.58 -37.38 -1.54
CA SER A 240 12.83 -37.64 -0.83
C SER A 240 12.75 -39.03 -0.19
N SER A 241 13.76 -39.85 -0.42
CA SER A 241 13.91 -41.16 0.22
C SER A 241 14.14 -40.97 1.72
N GLY A 242 13.27 -41.53 2.57
CA GLY A 242 13.44 -41.50 4.03
C GLY A 242 12.18 -41.33 4.89
N GLY A 243 10.97 -41.41 4.34
CA GLY A 243 9.73 -41.48 5.13
C GLY A 243 9.21 -40.14 5.69
N TYR A 244 9.80 -39.01 5.30
CA TYR A 244 9.24 -37.68 5.55
C TYR A 244 8.70 -37.08 4.23
N HIS A 245 7.38 -36.89 4.17
CA HIS A 245 6.72 -36.18 3.08
C HIS A 245 6.80 -34.67 3.33
N HIS A 246 7.69 -33.95 2.65
CA HIS A 246 7.62 -32.49 2.58
C HIS A 246 6.89 -32.09 1.29
N ILE A 247 5.66 -31.59 1.44
CA ILE A 247 4.91 -30.93 0.36
C ILE A 247 5.44 -29.50 0.28
N TYR A 248 6.21 -29.19 -0.76
CA TYR A 248 6.58 -27.81 -1.06
C TYR A 248 5.57 -27.25 -2.06
N SER A 249 4.61 -26.45 -1.58
CA SER A 249 3.95 -25.45 -2.43
C SER A 249 5.03 -24.42 -2.73
N LEU A 250 5.54 -24.40 -3.96
CA LEU A 250 6.29 -23.24 -4.41
C LEU A 250 5.22 -22.21 -4.75
N ASP A 251 4.82 -21.41 -3.75
CA ASP A 251 3.99 -20.23 -3.94
C ASP A 251 4.74 -19.34 -4.93
N LYS A 252 4.37 -19.40 -6.20
CA LYS A 252 5.16 -18.76 -7.26
C LYS A 252 4.45 -17.63 -7.95
N SER A 253 3.19 -17.30 -7.62
CA SER A 253 2.46 -16.23 -8.29
C SER A 253 1.20 -15.78 -7.57
N ASN A 254 1.13 -14.51 -7.19
CA ASN A 254 -0.12 -13.90 -6.75
C ASN A 254 -0.46 -12.73 -7.67
N THR A 255 -1.72 -12.70 -8.11
CA THR A 255 -2.32 -11.49 -8.67
C THR A 255 -3.13 -10.85 -7.56
N ALA A 256 -2.83 -9.61 -7.20
CA ALA A 256 -3.63 -8.84 -6.27
C ALA A 256 -4.19 -7.58 -6.92
N ILE A 257 -5.36 -7.15 -6.47
CA ILE A 257 -5.97 -5.86 -6.82
C ILE A 257 -6.43 -5.16 -5.54
N ASP A 258 -6.28 -3.84 -5.53
CA ASP A 258 -6.66 -2.99 -4.40
C ASP A 258 -7.09 -1.59 -4.88
N ASP A 259 -7.69 -0.81 -3.99
CA ASP A 259 -7.97 0.63 -4.20
C ASP A 259 -8.71 0.97 -5.50
N VAL A 260 -9.77 0.20 -5.81
CA VAL A 260 -10.58 0.42 -7.01
C VAL A 260 -11.41 1.69 -6.85
N THR A 261 -11.06 2.71 -7.64
CA THR A 261 -11.72 4.00 -7.69
C THR A 261 -12.39 4.18 -9.04
N VAL A 262 -13.66 4.57 -9.03
CA VAL A 262 -14.48 4.74 -10.23
C VAL A 262 -15.13 6.11 -10.23
N PHE A 263 -14.88 6.87 -11.30
CA PHE A 263 -15.44 8.19 -11.52
C PHE A 263 -16.43 8.15 -12.69
N ASN A 264 -17.57 8.84 -12.57
CA ASN A 264 -18.59 8.87 -13.63
C ASN A 264 -18.30 9.90 -14.75
N THR A 265 -17.04 10.07 -15.11
CA THR A 265 -16.58 10.85 -16.27
C THR A 265 -15.32 10.19 -16.86
N SER A 266 -15.02 10.45 -18.13
CA SER A 266 -13.79 10.02 -18.80
C SER A 266 -12.52 10.47 -18.05
N CYS A 267 -11.46 9.67 -18.09
CA CYS A 267 -10.19 10.02 -17.42
C CYS A 267 -9.59 11.33 -17.94
N SER A 268 -9.82 11.67 -19.21
CA SER A 268 -9.38 12.94 -19.81
C SER A 268 -10.12 14.17 -19.28
N HIS A 269 -11.30 13.97 -18.68
CA HIS A 269 -12.17 15.03 -18.20
C HIS A 269 -12.15 15.16 -16.68
N LEU A 270 -11.49 14.25 -15.97
CA LEU A 270 -11.20 14.47 -14.56
C LEU A 270 -10.33 15.73 -14.46
N SER A 271 -10.85 16.76 -13.78
CA SER A 271 -9.98 17.82 -13.28
C SER A 271 -8.84 17.13 -12.56
N GLN A 272 -7.60 17.43 -12.98
CA GLN A 272 -6.43 16.98 -12.25
C GLN A 272 -6.54 17.59 -10.85
N SER A 273 -7.18 16.86 -9.92
CA SER A 273 -6.85 16.99 -8.52
C SER A 273 -5.35 16.72 -8.47
N SER A 274 -4.60 17.67 -7.91
CA SER A 274 -3.24 17.47 -7.38
C SER A 274 -2.96 15.98 -7.18
N HIS A 275 -1.96 15.44 -7.90
CA HIS A 275 -1.72 14.00 -7.94
C HIS A 275 -1.66 13.46 -6.51
N GLY A 276 -2.24 12.26 -6.32
CA GLY A 276 -2.76 11.77 -5.05
C GLY A 276 -1.86 12.09 -3.85
N SER A 277 -2.43 12.60 -2.77
CA SER A 277 -1.66 12.92 -1.57
C SER A 277 -0.92 11.66 -1.09
N HIS A 278 0.41 11.69 -1.19
CA HIS A 278 1.29 10.62 -0.74
C HIS A 278 1.65 10.87 0.72
N VAL A 279 1.49 9.86 1.58
CA VAL A 279 1.71 9.99 3.03
C VAL A 279 3.03 9.34 3.45
N ARG A 280 3.91 10.10 4.09
CA ARG A 280 5.10 9.57 4.79
C ARG A 280 4.85 9.55 6.28
N GLN A 281 5.05 8.40 6.89
CA GLN A 281 4.96 8.19 8.34
C GLN A 281 6.38 8.04 8.90
N ASN A 282 6.81 8.95 9.80
CA ASN A 282 8.10 8.88 10.47
C ASN A 282 7.93 9.01 11.99
N GLY A 283 7.70 7.88 12.68
CA GLY A 283 7.40 7.90 14.12
C GLY A 283 6.01 8.46 14.41
N SER A 284 5.95 9.61 15.12
CA SER A 284 4.70 10.35 15.37
C SER A 284 4.37 11.38 14.30
N ASP A 285 5.33 11.75 13.45
CA ASP A 285 5.18 12.84 12.49
C ASP A 285 4.71 12.28 11.15
N THR A 286 3.68 12.94 10.59
CA THR A 286 3.09 12.61 9.30
C THR A 286 3.24 13.81 8.38
N SER A 287 3.98 13.64 7.29
CA SER A 287 4.03 14.61 6.18
C SER A 287 3.20 14.08 5.01
N TYR A 288 2.46 14.98 4.37
CA TYR A 288 1.70 14.70 3.16
C TYR A 288 2.35 15.42 1.99
N TYR A 289 2.38 14.79 0.82
CA TYR A 289 2.97 15.35 -0.38
C TYR A 289 2.02 15.26 -1.58
N SER A 290 1.99 16.29 -2.42
CA SER A 290 1.37 16.25 -3.73
C SER A 290 2.41 16.55 -4.80
N PHE A 291 2.37 15.80 -5.91
CA PHE A 291 3.31 15.94 -7.02
C PHE A 291 2.59 16.59 -8.19
N HIS A 292 3.25 17.55 -8.84
CA HIS A 292 2.65 18.34 -9.89
C HIS A 292 3.49 18.27 -11.15
N ALA A 293 2.98 17.54 -12.14
CA ALA A 293 3.65 17.32 -13.40
C ALA A 293 3.72 18.56 -14.30
N LYS A 294 2.79 19.52 -14.14
CA LYS A 294 2.72 20.72 -14.97
C LYS A 294 3.84 21.69 -14.59
N PRO A 295 4.80 21.98 -15.48
CA PRO A 295 5.92 22.83 -15.13
C PRO A 295 5.53 24.29 -14.90
N LEU A 296 6.01 24.89 -13.81
CA LEU A 296 5.80 26.29 -13.43
C LEU A 296 7.13 26.92 -13.03
N SER A 297 7.22 28.26 -13.05
CA SER A 297 8.34 28.94 -12.38
C SER A 297 8.29 28.71 -10.87
N TRP A 298 9.42 28.85 -10.17
CA TRP A 298 9.49 28.54 -8.74
C TRP A 298 8.50 29.38 -7.91
N ASN A 299 8.39 30.67 -8.21
CA ASN A 299 7.45 31.57 -7.54
C ASN A 299 5.97 31.21 -7.84
N GLU A 300 5.66 30.75 -9.05
CA GLU A 300 4.32 30.25 -9.40
C GLU A 300 4.02 28.92 -8.69
N ALA A 301 4.99 28.00 -8.61
CA ALA A 301 4.88 26.71 -7.91
C ALA A 301 4.67 26.91 -6.39
N LYS A 302 5.46 27.79 -5.77
CA LYS A 302 5.30 28.21 -4.37
C LYS A 302 3.90 28.77 -4.11
N THR A 303 3.39 29.58 -5.02
CA THR A 303 2.03 30.12 -4.93
C THR A 303 0.98 29.04 -5.14
N ALA A 304 1.22 28.07 -6.02
CA ALA A 304 0.32 26.95 -6.28
C ALA A 304 0.14 26.07 -5.03
N CYS A 305 1.22 25.66 -4.36
CA CYS A 305 1.13 24.89 -3.12
C CYS A 305 0.31 25.62 -2.05
N ARG A 306 0.56 26.92 -1.84
CA ARG A 306 -0.19 27.75 -0.89
C ARG A 306 -1.68 27.93 -1.24
N ARG A 307 -2.05 27.74 -2.52
CA ARG A 307 -3.45 27.79 -2.98
C ARG A 307 -4.16 26.45 -2.79
N GLU A 308 -3.43 25.34 -2.79
CA GLU A 308 -3.98 24.02 -2.48
C GLU A 308 -4.37 23.94 -1.00
N ASP A 309 -3.48 24.40 -0.11
CA ASP A 309 -3.79 24.60 1.30
C ASP A 309 -2.97 25.76 1.86
N SER A 310 -3.58 26.56 2.74
CA SER A 310 -2.91 27.64 3.46
C SER A 310 -1.68 27.18 4.27
N GLN A 311 -1.69 25.95 4.77
CA GLN A 311 -0.61 25.30 5.51
C GLN A 311 0.35 24.51 4.61
N SER A 312 0.13 24.48 3.29
CA SER A 312 1.05 23.83 2.35
C SER A 312 2.15 24.77 1.85
N SER A 313 3.32 24.21 1.56
CA SER A 313 4.43 24.88 0.92
C SER A 313 5.06 23.97 -0.13
N LEU A 314 6.02 24.49 -0.90
CA LEU A 314 6.96 23.58 -1.58
C LEU A 314 7.69 22.74 -0.53
N VAL A 315 8.01 21.49 -0.89
CA VAL A 315 8.56 20.49 0.05
C VAL A 315 9.88 20.92 0.67
N SER A 316 10.06 20.61 1.95
CA SER A 316 11.31 20.84 2.67
C SER A 316 11.94 19.51 3.06
N ILE A 317 13.09 19.18 2.48
CA ILE A 317 13.70 17.85 2.65
C ILE A 317 14.68 17.89 3.82
N ASN A 318 14.25 17.42 4.99
CA ASN A 318 15.01 17.58 6.23
C ASN A 318 15.72 16.30 6.70
N SER A 319 15.60 15.19 5.98
CA SER A 319 16.26 13.93 6.32
C SER A 319 16.46 13.01 5.12
N GLN A 320 17.42 12.07 5.25
CA GLN A 320 17.62 11.01 4.25
C GLN A 320 16.34 10.19 4.03
N GLY A 321 15.60 9.87 5.10
CA GLY A 321 14.37 9.10 4.97
C GLY A 321 13.23 9.84 4.28
N GLU A 322 13.29 11.17 4.18
CA GLU A 322 12.36 11.99 3.41
C GLU A 322 12.78 12.05 1.94
N GLN A 323 14.06 12.29 1.68
CA GLN A 323 14.67 12.18 0.36
C GLN A 323 14.31 10.82 -0.29
N ASP A 324 14.59 9.72 0.39
CA ASP A 324 14.33 8.35 -0.11
C ASP A 324 12.85 8.11 -0.39
N TYR A 325 11.96 8.71 0.41
CA TYR A 325 10.53 8.60 0.22
C TYR A 325 10.07 9.29 -1.06
N LEU A 326 10.46 10.55 -1.26
CA LEU A 326 10.10 11.32 -2.45
C LEU A 326 10.61 10.64 -3.71
N VAL A 327 11.87 10.19 -3.69
CA VAL A 327 12.50 9.49 -4.82
C VAL A 327 11.77 8.20 -5.16
N ARG A 328 11.43 7.38 -4.15
CA ARG A 328 10.69 6.14 -4.36
C ARG A 328 9.29 6.41 -4.91
N THR A 329 8.60 7.44 -4.42
CA THR A 329 7.28 7.83 -4.93
C THR A 329 7.35 8.22 -6.40
N ILE A 330 8.31 9.07 -6.79
CA ILE A 330 8.50 9.47 -8.19
C ILE A 330 8.80 8.27 -9.08
N LYS A 331 9.70 7.37 -8.64
CA LYS A 331 10.10 6.20 -9.44
C LYS A 331 8.98 5.17 -9.62
N ASN A 332 8.08 5.07 -8.64
CA ASN A 332 7.02 4.06 -8.64
C ASN A 332 5.72 4.54 -9.32
N ASP A 333 5.61 5.83 -9.63
CA ASP A 333 4.52 6.40 -10.40
C ASP A 333 4.97 6.57 -11.86
N GLU A 334 4.28 5.92 -12.80
CA GLU A 334 4.66 5.92 -14.22
C GLU A 334 4.66 7.33 -14.83
N ASP A 335 3.69 8.17 -14.45
CA ASP A 335 3.57 9.54 -14.96
C ASP A 335 4.70 10.43 -14.40
N LEU A 336 5.00 10.30 -13.10
CA LEU A 336 6.10 11.05 -12.46
C LEU A 336 7.48 10.57 -12.93
N ALA A 337 7.66 9.25 -13.12
CA ALA A 337 8.91 8.68 -13.62
C ALA A 337 9.22 9.15 -15.04
N ASN A 338 8.20 9.25 -15.91
CA ASN A 338 8.33 9.72 -17.28
C ASN A 338 8.78 11.19 -17.39
N ILE A 339 8.42 12.02 -16.40
CA ILE A 339 8.81 13.44 -16.35
C ILE A 339 9.99 13.70 -15.43
N ALA A 340 10.51 12.68 -14.74
CA ALA A 340 11.52 12.85 -13.72
C ALA A 340 12.75 13.58 -14.27
N SER A 341 13.20 13.29 -15.49
CA SER A 341 14.35 13.97 -16.10
C SER A 341 14.25 15.50 -16.17
N LEU A 342 13.05 16.08 -16.02
CA LEU A 342 12.84 17.53 -15.90
C LEU A 342 13.20 18.08 -14.52
N GLY A 343 13.26 17.25 -13.48
CA GLY A 343 13.47 17.63 -12.09
C GLY A 343 12.26 18.29 -11.43
N PHE A 344 12.25 18.27 -10.10
CA PHE A 344 11.13 18.77 -9.30
C PHE A 344 11.57 19.91 -8.38
N TYR A 345 10.86 21.04 -8.43
CA TYR A 345 11.11 22.13 -7.50
C TYR A 345 10.78 21.72 -6.06
N THR A 346 11.69 22.14 -5.16
CA THR A 346 11.53 22.09 -3.71
C THR A 346 11.39 23.50 -3.14
N GLY A 347 11.21 23.59 -1.82
CA GLY A 347 11.17 24.87 -1.11
C GLY A 347 12.54 25.49 -0.83
N GLY A 348 13.65 24.85 -1.19
CA GLY A 348 15.00 25.35 -0.91
C GLY A 348 15.37 26.50 -1.84
N ASN A 349 15.90 27.58 -1.29
CA ASN A 349 16.34 28.74 -2.07
C ASN A 349 17.38 29.58 -1.32
N ASP A 350 18.19 30.34 -2.04
CA ASP A 350 19.11 31.34 -1.51
C ASP A 350 18.93 32.74 -2.13
N GLU A 351 17.75 33.03 -2.71
CA GLU A 351 17.35 34.33 -3.33
C GLU A 351 17.74 35.58 -2.51
N LYS A 352 17.82 35.44 -1.17
CA LYS A 352 18.16 36.56 -0.27
C LYS A 352 19.65 36.71 -0.02
N THR A 353 20.40 35.61 -0.01
CA THR A 353 21.80 35.59 0.37
C THR A 353 22.46 34.40 -0.27
N GLU A 354 23.18 34.65 -1.36
CA GLU A 354 23.98 33.69 -2.10
C GLU A 354 24.69 32.67 -1.20
N HIS A 355 24.61 31.39 -1.59
CA HIS A 355 25.16 30.24 -0.90
C HIS A 355 24.57 29.94 0.49
N ASN A 356 23.50 30.64 0.90
CA ASN A 356 22.81 30.41 2.18
C ASN A 356 21.36 29.96 1.94
N PHE A 357 21.21 28.69 1.56
CA PHE A 357 19.92 28.09 1.30
C PHE A 357 19.03 28.01 2.55
N VAL A 358 17.77 28.39 2.40
CA VAL A 358 16.71 28.31 3.40
C VAL A 358 15.46 27.64 2.83
N TRP A 359 14.65 27.02 3.69
CA TRP A 359 13.35 26.47 3.30
C TRP A 359 12.23 27.52 3.32
N THR A 360 11.31 27.47 2.36
CA THR A 360 10.19 28.43 2.25
C THR A 360 9.06 28.24 3.25
N ASP A 361 8.99 27.10 3.91
CA ASP A 361 7.95 26.75 4.89
C ASP A 361 8.07 27.57 6.18
N ASN A 362 9.29 27.68 6.71
CA ASN A 362 9.59 28.27 8.01
C ASN A 362 10.83 29.19 7.99
N GLY A 363 11.57 29.27 6.87
CA GLY A 363 12.78 30.08 6.75
C GLY A 363 14.02 29.48 7.42
N ALA A 364 13.97 28.23 7.85
CA ALA A 364 15.09 27.55 8.49
C ALA A 364 16.23 27.30 7.48
N PRO A 365 17.49 27.35 7.92
CA PRO A 365 18.62 26.97 7.08
C PRO A 365 18.52 25.52 6.61
N VAL A 366 18.92 25.27 5.36
CA VAL A 366 19.08 23.91 4.82
C VAL A 366 20.27 23.24 5.51
N THR A 367 20.00 22.24 6.36
CA THR A 367 21.03 21.55 7.17
C THR A 367 21.29 20.11 6.72
N PHE A 368 20.25 19.41 6.23
CA PHE A 368 20.41 18.17 5.48
C PHE A 368 20.66 18.50 4.02
N THR A 369 21.63 17.84 3.39
CA THR A 369 22.00 18.10 2.00
C THR A 369 22.19 16.81 1.22
N ASN A 370 21.69 16.78 -0.02
CA ASN A 370 21.96 15.72 -0.99
C ASN A 370 22.40 16.32 -2.35
N TRP A 371 23.26 17.34 -2.30
CA TRP A 371 23.78 18.03 -3.49
C TRP A 371 24.56 17.08 -4.40
N HIS A 372 24.32 17.21 -5.71
CA HIS A 372 25.14 16.56 -6.71
C HIS A 372 26.59 17.09 -6.63
N PRO A 373 27.63 16.27 -6.87
CA PRO A 373 29.01 16.75 -6.91
C PRO A 373 29.17 17.99 -7.79
N GLY A 374 29.62 19.09 -7.18
CA GLY A 374 29.78 20.38 -7.86
C GLY A 374 28.53 21.26 -7.88
N GLN A 375 27.54 20.99 -7.04
CA GLN A 375 26.40 21.88 -6.75
C GLN A 375 26.44 22.34 -5.28
N PRO A 376 25.83 23.48 -4.92
CA PRO A 376 25.32 24.50 -5.85
C PRO A 376 26.48 25.23 -6.56
N ASN A 377 26.33 25.58 -7.85
CA ASN A 377 27.40 26.24 -8.64
C ASN A 377 27.07 27.63 -9.16
N ASN A 378 25.84 28.09 -8.97
CA ASN A 378 25.37 29.41 -9.35
C ASN A 378 25.81 29.85 -10.75
N VAL A 379 25.54 29.01 -11.75
CA VAL A 379 25.89 29.30 -13.15
C VAL A 379 25.17 30.56 -13.60
N GLY A 380 25.92 31.60 -13.96
CA GLY A 380 25.35 32.87 -14.43
C GLY A 380 25.03 33.87 -13.33
N GLY A 381 25.14 33.47 -12.05
CA GLY A 381 24.88 34.34 -10.91
C GLY A 381 23.39 34.51 -10.57
N ASP A 382 22.52 33.63 -11.07
CA ASP A 382 21.05 33.72 -10.95
C ASP A 382 20.36 32.37 -10.63
N GLN A 383 21.10 31.36 -10.18
CA GLN A 383 20.53 30.05 -9.83
C GLN A 383 20.21 29.94 -8.33
N ASP A 384 19.10 30.54 -7.93
CA ASP A 384 18.76 30.64 -6.51
C ASP A 384 17.80 29.54 -6.00
N CYS A 385 17.37 28.60 -6.85
CA CYS A 385 16.26 27.68 -6.55
C CYS A 385 16.68 26.21 -6.57
N LEU A 386 16.38 25.49 -5.47
CA LEU A 386 16.76 24.09 -5.28
C LEU A 386 15.82 23.15 -6.05
N LEU A 387 16.41 22.44 -7.01
CA LEU A 387 15.76 21.40 -7.79
C LEU A 387 16.16 20.02 -7.25
N LEU A 388 15.16 19.22 -6.88
CA LEU A 388 15.34 17.79 -6.69
C LEU A 388 15.48 17.16 -8.07
N GLN A 389 16.69 16.63 -8.34
CA GLN A 389 17.12 15.87 -9.50
C GLN A 389 18.01 16.62 -10.49
N TYR A 390 19.27 16.17 -10.50
CA TYR A 390 20.15 16.24 -11.66
C TYR A 390 19.96 14.99 -12.54
N PRO A 391 19.82 15.09 -13.88
CA PRO A 391 19.64 13.93 -14.76
C PRO A 391 20.72 12.86 -14.55
N ASP A 392 20.35 11.57 -14.57
CA ASP A 392 21.24 10.39 -14.44
C ASP A 392 21.94 10.16 -13.08
N THR A 393 21.59 10.92 -12.03
CA THR A 393 22.34 10.92 -10.74
C THR A 393 21.57 10.37 -9.54
N ASN A 394 20.46 9.68 -9.77
CA ASN A 394 19.65 9.13 -8.69
C ASN A 394 19.06 10.21 -7.73
N PHE A 395 18.58 11.33 -8.30
CA PHE A 395 17.85 12.40 -7.60
C PHE A 395 18.68 13.23 -6.60
N GLU A 396 19.98 13.40 -6.86
CA GLU A 396 20.79 14.41 -6.18
C GLU A 396 20.31 15.83 -6.54
N TRP A 397 20.55 16.80 -5.65
CA TRP A 397 20.05 18.17 -5.76
C TRP A 397 20.95 19.03 -6.64
N GLY A 398 20.34 19.99 -7.33
CA GLY A 398 21.04 21.07 -8.02
C GLY A 398 20.36 22.42 -7.79
N ASP A 399 21.07 23.49 -8.09
CA ASP A 399 20.55 24.85 -8.14
C ASP A 399 20.24 25.24 -9.58
N VAL A 400 19.08 25.86 -9.80
CA VAL A 400 18.61 26.32 -11.12
C VAL A 400 18.03 27.71 -11.04
N GLY A 401 17.91 28.38 -12.20
CA GLY A 401 17.31 29.69 -12.25
C GLY A 401 15.84 29.62 -11.85
N CYS A 402 15.41 30.42 -10.87
CA CYS A 402 14.02 30.40 -10.36
C CYS A 402 12.94 30.72 -11.42
N SER A 403 13.35 31.27 -12.57
CA SER A 403 12.48 31.56 -13.72
C SER A 403 12.27 30.36 -14.65
N GLU A 404 13.11 29.32 -14.52
CA GLU A 404 12.97 28.06 -15.26
C GLU A 404 11.68 27.34 -14.84
N LYS A 405 11.13 26.52 -15.74
CA LYS A 405 9.84 25.85 -15.53
C LYS A 405 10.03 24.38 -15.25
N HIS A 406 9.71 23.95 -14.04
CA HIS A 406 9.85 22.57 -13.62
C HIS A 406 8.56 22.04 -12.98
N PRO A 407 8.30 20.72 -13.05
CA PRO A 407 7.45 20.02 -12.10
C PRO A 407 7.79 20.40 -10.65
N TYR A 408 6.86 20.20 -9.71
CA TYR A 408 7.08 20.62 -8.31
C TYR A 408 6.37 19.70 -7.32
N ILE A 409 6.83 19.74 -6.07
CA ILE A 409 6.31 18.93 -4.97
C ILE A 409 5.83 19.87 -3.87
N CYS A 410 4.56 19.76 -3.51
CA CYS A 410 4.01 20.42 -2.34
C CYS A 410 4.06 19.49 -1.14
N GLU A 411 4.34 20.04 0.03
CA GLU A 411 4.22 19.39 1.33
C GLU A 411 3.13 20.09 2.15
N TYR A 412 2.37 19.32 2.94
CA TYR A 412 1.36 19.85 3.84
C TYR A 412 1.80 19.61 5.28
N HIS A 413 1.82 20.69 6.05
CA HIS A 413 2.23 20.70 7.45
C HIS A 413 0.99 20.67 8.34
N ASN A 414 0.88 19.64 9.19
CA ASN A 414 -0.20 19.50 10.18
C ASN A 414 -0.04 20.47 11.37
#